data_AF-A0A519IF21-F1
#
_entry.id   AF-A0A519IF21-F1
#
_cell.length_a   1.000
_cell.length_b   1.000
_cell.length_c   1.000
_cell.angle_alpha   90.00
_cell.angle_beta   90.00
_cell.angle_gamma   90.00
#
_symmetry.space_group_name_H-M   'P 1'
#
loop_
_entity.id
_entity.type
_entity.pdbx_description
1 polymer ?
#
loop_
_entity_poly.entity_id
_entity_poly.type
_entity_poly.pdbx_seq_one_letter_code
_entity_poly.pdbx_strand_id
1 'polypeptide(L)'
;MDIHDLTLFYPRLVDAAVELGLSVYDGSTGECFVPGPWRLSPQGREHLAWSNPAPAPAKLPDIEGRVRALVHPQLHTHGFRLEIARSSPVTMQVHWLRDVPLGLQRISLGWKSRSDGALYEARTSAGLRPVLPAELAPLCEPQHMVDLHIIHAGVVQQFISPLRSGAYDINPVEISNPCQLDDFLAATADWLIAEVLPILDQCRTLADFLVYDLGEPRQAIVVKPYQANLVLAHWAGEANMEQRFELLVQRCAHHRQPANTIWRRTRVHGVNRFHGDANAFAVDA
;
A
#
# COMPACT_ATOMS: atom_id res chain seq x y z
N MET A 1 24.20 23.38 8.46
CA MET A 1 24.38 22.55 7.26
C MET A 1 25.84 22.15 7.27
N ASP A 2 26.13 20.85 7.32
CA ASP A 2 27.50 20.37 7.49
C ASP A 2 28.30 20.60 6.20
N ILE A 3 29.60 20.89 6.32
CA ILE A 3 30.47 21.14 5.14
C ILE A 3 30.56 19.90 4.26
N HIS A 4 30.42 18.70 4.85
CA HIS A 4 30.30 17.43 4.14
C HIS A 4 29.04 17.33 3.26
N ASP A 5 27.92 17.94 3.66
CA ASP A 5 26.69 17.95 2.87
C ASP A 5 26.85 18.79 1.60
N LEU A 6 27.55 19.93 1.68
CA LEU A 6 27.80 20.83 0.55
C LEU A 6 28.67 20.19 -0.54
N THR A 7 29.71 19.46 -0.14
CA THR A 7 30.64 18.79 -1.07
C THR A 7 29.98 17.68 -1.90
N LEU A 8 28.92 17.04 -1.38
CA LEU A 8 28.15 16.01 -2.10
C LEU A 8 26.92 16.59 -2.81
N PHE A 9 26.34 17.66 -2.26
CA PHE A 9 25.14 18.29 -2.81
C PHE A 9 25.42 19.00 -4.15
N TYR A 10 26.54 19.73 -4.22
CA TYR A 10 26.84 20.56 -5.37
C TYR A 10 27.01 19.76 -6.68
N PRO A 11 27.83 18.68 -6.73
CA PRO A 11 27.92 17.83 -7.93
C PRO A 11 26.56 17.23 -8.33
N ARG A 12 25.76 16.78 -7.36
CA ARG A 12 24.43 16.19 -7.62
C ARG A 12 23.42 17.18 -8.20
N LEU A 13 23.46 18.43 -7.76
CA LEU A 13 22.61 19.49 -8.29
C LEU A 13 22.97 19.78 -9.76
N VAL A 14 24.26 19.80 -10.06
CA VAL A 14 24.77 19.98 -11.42
C VAL A 14 24.35 18.82 -12.32
N ASP A 15 24.55 17.57 -11.87
CA ASP A 15 24.17 16.38 -12.65
C ASP A 15 22.66 16.36 -12.94
N ALA A 16 21.81 16.61 -11.94
CA ALA A 16 20.36 16.62 -12.11
C ALA A 16 19.90 17.72 -13.08
N ALA A 17 20.51 18.91 -13.04
CA ALA A 17 20.18 19.98 -13.97
C ALA A 17 20.63 19.65 -15.41
N VAL A 18 21.82 19.08 -15.58
CA VAL A 18 22.38 18.67 -16.87
C VAL A 18 21.56 17.53 -17.50
N GLU A 19 21.11 16.56 -16.71
CA GLU A 19 20.20 15.48 -17.15
C GLU A 19 18.86 16.02 -17.66
N LEU A 20 18.37 17.10 -17.07
CA LEU A 20 17.17 17.81 -17.53
C LEU A 20 17.42 18.71 -18.76
N GLY A 21 18.63 18.68 -19.33
CA GLY A 21 19.02 19.50 -20.47
C GLY A 21 19.26 20.98 -20.10
N LEU A 22 19.40 21.29 -18.81
CA LEU A 22 19.68 22.64 -18.32
C LEU A 22 21.20 22.87 -18.25
N SER A 23 21.60 24.13 -18.36
CA SER A 23 22.99 24.55 -18.09
C SER A 23 23.07 25.20 -16.71
N VAL A 24 24.11 24.87 -15.95
CA VAL A 24 24.36 25.43 -14.61
C VAL A 24 25.56 26.35 -14.67
N TYR A 25 25.42 27.58 -14.19
CA TYR A 25 26.53 28.53 -14.09
C TYR A 25 26.89 28.75 -12.62
N ASP A 26 28.16 28.52 -12.29
CA ASP A 26 28.72 28.81 -10.97
C ASP A 26 29.36 30.19 -10.96
N GLY A 27 28.66 31.16 -10.37
CA GLY A 27 29.16 32.52 -10.25
C GLY A 27 30.39 32.67 -9.36
N SER A 28 30.73 31.67 -8.53
CA SER A 28 31.88 31.74 -7.62
C SER A 28 33.19 31.28 -8.28
N THR A 29 33.11 30.28 -9.15
CA THR A 29 34.27 29.72 -9.86
C THR A 29 34.36 30.18 -11.32
N GLY A 30 33.27 30.73 -11.87
CA GLY A 30 33.17 31.10 -13.27
C GLY A 30 32.99 29.90 -14.20
N GLU A 31 32.67 28.73 -13.67
CA GLU A 31 32.45 27.50 -14.43
C GLU A 31 31.01 27.42 -14.97
N CYS A 32 30.84 26.84 -16.15
CA CYS A 32 29.56 26.56 -16.76
C CYS A 32 29.45 25.08 -17.12
N PHE A 33 28.42 24.41 -16.61
CA PHE A 33 28.12 23.01 -16.86
C PHE A 33 27.01 22.94 -17.88
N VAL A 34 27.24 22.23 -18.98
CA VAL A 34 26.32 22.17 -20.13
C VAL A 34 25.79 20.75 -20.34
N PRO A 35 24.62 20.56 -21.00
CA PRO A 35 24.09 19.24 -21.33
C PRO A 35 25.14 18.30 -21.94
N GLY A 36 25.32 17.12 -21.33
CA GLY A 36 26.38 16.17 -21.63
C GLY A 36 27.52 16.19 -20.61
N PRO A 37 28.59 15.39 -20.80
CA PRO A 37 29.64 15.25 -19.80
C PRO A 37 30.70 16.35 -19.91
N TRP A 38 30.28 17.63 -19.99
CA TRP A 38 31.18 18.74 -20.32
C TRP A 38 31.09 19.89 -19.33
N ARG A 39 32.26 20.38 -18.91
CA ARG A 39 32.46 21.62 -18.17
C ARG A 39 33.15 22.63 -19.07
N LEU A 40 32.63 23.84 -19.10
CA LEU A 40 33.26 25.01 -19.72
C LEU A 40 33.86 25.86 -18.60
N SER A 41 35.17 26.02 -18.64
CA SER A 41 35.91 26.93 -17.77
C SER A 41 36.58 28.02 -18.62
N PRO A 42 37.14 29.07 -18.00
CA PRO A 42 37.97 30.04 -18.72
C PRO A 42 39.17 29.41 -19.44
N GLN A 43 39.59 28.20 -19.04
CA GLN A 43 40.73 27.48 -19.60
C GLN A 43 40.34 26.59 -20.78
N GLY A 44 39.04 26.38 -21.02
CA GLY A 44 38.53 25.65 -22.17
C GLY A 44 37.42 24.67 -21.81
N ARG A 45 37.17 23.73 -22.73
CA ARG A 45 36.18 22.67 -22.56
C ARG A 45 36.86 21.42 -22.02
N GLU A 46 36.37 20.94 -20.88
CA GLU A 46 36.87 19.77 -20.19
C GLU A 46 35.76 18.74 -19.99
N HIS A 47 36.14 17.46 -19.95
CA HIS A 47 35.19 16.42 -19.60
C HIS A 47 34.90 16.46 -18.11
N LEU A 48 33.62 16.39 -17.74
CA LEU A 48 33.20 16.33 -16.36
C LEU A 48 33.66 14.98 -15.76
N ALA A 49 34.61 15.02 -14.83
CA ALA A 49 35.17 13.83 -14.18
C ALA A 49 35.03 13.97 -12.67
N TRP A 50 33.79 13.93 -12.18
CA TRP A 50 33.57 13.70 -10.76
C TRP A 50 33.90 12.24 -10.43
N SER A 51 34.52 12.00 -9.29
CA SER A 51 34.57 10.64 -8.73
C SER A 51 33.12 10.19 -8.60
N ASN A 52 32.76 9.01 -9.15
CA ASN A 52 31.38 8.50 -9.10
C ASN A 52 30.80 8.79 -7.71
N PRO A 53 29.84 9.73 -7.58
CA PRO A 53 29.33 10.07 -6.29
C PRO A 53 28.74 8.79 -5.71
N ALA A 54 29.01 8.52 -4.43
CA ALA A 54 28.34 7.42 -3.74
C ALA A 54 26.84 7.52 -4.04
N PRO A 55 26.17 6.41 -4.37
CA PRO A 55 24.77 6.42 -4.77
C PRO A 55 23.98 7.25 -3.76
N ALA A 56 23.14 8.16 -4.26
CA ALA A 56 22.30 8.97 -3.39
C ALA A 56 21.53 8.03 -2.44
N PRO A 57 21.42 8.37 -1.13
CA PRO A 57 20.57 7.59 -0.27
C PRO A 57 19.19 7.55 -0.89
N ALA A 58 18.64 6.35 -1.06
CA ALA A 58 17.30 6.10 -1.53
C ALA A 58 16.31 7.03 -0.82
N LYS A 59 15.91 8.13 -1.47
CA LYS A 59 14.83 8.97 -0.97
C LYS A 59 13.60 8.51 -1.70
N LEU A 60 12.60 8.04 -0.94
CA LEU A 60 11.26 7.87 -1.48
C LEU A 60 10.92 9.10 -2.32
N PRO A 61 10.35 8.96 -3.54
CA PRO A 61 9.79 10.08 -4.26
C PRO A 61 8.77 10.79 -3.35
N ASP A 62 8.33 11.99 -3.70
CA ASP A 62 7.31 12.70 -2.91
C ASP A 62 5.93 12.03 -3.02
N ILE A 63 5.83 10.82 -2.49
CA ILE A 63 4.64 9.98 -2.51
C ILE A 63 3.57 10.65 -1.67
N GLU A 64 3.92 11.28 -0.55
CA GLU A 64 2.96 12.02 0.28
C GLU A 64 2.32 13.18 -0.51
N GLY A 65 3.11 14.06 -1.12
CA GLY A 65 2.58 15.17 -1.91
C GLY A 65 1.72 14.68 -3.08
N ARG A 66 2.18 13.65 -3.79
CA ARG A 66 1.45 13.07 -4.93
C ARG A 66 0.16 12.38 -4.54
N VAL A 67 0.16 11.64 -3.43
CA VAL A 67 -1.07 11.03 -2.86
C VAL A 67 -2.10 12.10 -2.50
N ARG A 68 -1.65 13.20 -1.87
CA ARG A 68 -2.52 14.33 -1.53
C ARG A 68 -3.09 15.03 -2.76
N ALA A 69 -2.32 15.08 -3.85
CA ALA A 69 -2.72 15.74 -5.09
C ALA A 69 -3.62 14.87 -5.98
N LEU A 70 -3.33 13.58 -6.12
CA LEU A 70 -3.93 12.72 -7.16
C LEU A 70 -5.02 11.79 -6.64
N VAL A 71 -4.83 11.23 -5.44
CA VAL A 71 -5.70 10.17 -4.90
C VAL A 71 -6.67 10.72 -3.87
N HIS A 72 -6.16 11.51 -2.91
CA HIS A 72 -6.98 12.00 -1.81
C HIS A 72 -8.20 12.83 -2.23
N PRO A 73 -8.12 13.75 -3.22
CA PRO A 73 -9.27 14.58 -3.57
C PRO A 73 -10.47 13.73 -3.99
N GLN A 74 -10.22 12.62 -4.69
CA GLN A 74 -11.27 11.73 -5.14
C GLN A 74 -11.90 10.98 -3.96
N LEU A 75 -11.10 10.32 -3.11
CA LEU A 75 -11.61 9.58 -1.95
C LEU A 75 -12.25 10.50 -0.88
N HIS A 76 -11.79 11.75 -0.78
CA HIS A 76 -12.37 12.74 0.12
C HIS A 76 -13.83 13.04 -0.22
N THR A 77 -14.20 13.07 -1.50
CA THR A 77 -15.61 13.24 -1.91
C THR A 77 -16.53 12.13 -1.41
N HIS A 78 -15.97 10.96 -1.08
CA HIS A 78 -16.68 9.82 -0.53
C HIS A 78 -16.62 9.71 1.00
N GLY A 79 -16.15 10.77 1.67
CA GLY A 79 -16.12 10.89 3.13
C GLY A 79 -14.87 10.28 3.79
N PHE A 80 -13.81 9.98 3.02
CA PHE A 80 -12.57 9.50 3.59
C PHE A 80 -11.64 10.64 4.03
N ARG A 81 -11.15 10.58 5.27
CA ARG A 81 -10.02 11.40 5.74
C ARG A 81 -8.70 10.70 5.45
N LEU A 82 -7.63 11.48 5.28
CA LEU A 82 -6.28 10.98 5.03
C LEU A 82 -5.43 11.00 6.30
N GLU A 83 -4.82 9.87 6.62
CA GLU A 83 -3.80 9.72 7.65
C GLU A 83 -2.52 9.14 7.03
N ILE A 84 -1.37 9.72 7.35
CA ILE A 84 -0.08 9.26 6.81
C ILE A 84 0.82 8.92 8.00
N ALA A 85 1.35 7.69 7.98
CA ALA A 85 2.29 7.19 8.96
C ALA A 85 3.62 6.87 8.28
N ARG A 86 4.68 7.56 8.70
CA ARG A 86 6.06 7.23 8.29
C ARG A 86 6.69 6.38 9.37
N SER A 87 6.95 5.11 9.06
CA SER A 87 7.56 4.16 10.00
C SER A 87 9.09 4.18 9.93
N SER A 88 9.65 4.54 8.77
CA SER A 88 11.10 4.69 8.57
C SER A 88 11.39 5.60 7.36
N PRO A 89 12.64 5.99 7.11
CA PRO A 89 13.01 6.73 5.90
C PRO A 89 12.70 6.00 4.59
N VAL A 90 12.53 4.67 4.64
CA VAL A 90 12.31 3.80 3.48
C VAL A 90 10.92 3.18 3.46
N THR A 91 10.09 3.39 4.49
CA THR A 91 8.75 2.80 4.59
C THR A 91 7.73 3.86 4.96
N MET A 92 6.67 3.96 4.15
CA MET A 92 5.55 4.86 4.39
C MET A 92 4.23 4.10 4.26
N GLN A 93 3.27 4.43 5.12
CA GLN A 93 1.90 3.98 4.98
C GLN A 93 0.96 5.17 4.86
N VAL A 94 0.03 5.05 3.92
CA VAL A 94 -1.06 5.98 3.70
C VAL A 94 -2.35 5.27 4.05
N HIS A 95 -3.22 5.91 4.80
CA HIS A 95 -4.53 5.40 5.18
C HIS A 95 -5.61 6.40 4.81
N TRP A 96 -6.64 5.92 4.13
CA TRP A 96 -7.90 6.63 3.97
C TRP A 96 -8.92 5.99 4.89
N LEU A 97 -9.48 6.78 5.81
CA LEU A 97 -10.36 6.31 6.86
C LEU A 97 -11.75 6.93 6.73
N ARG A 98 -12.80 6.14 6.94
CA ARG A 98 -14.19 6.60 6.89
C ARG A 98 -15.01 5.92 7.99
N ASP A 99 -15.67 6.73 8.81
CA ASP A 99 -16.60 6.23 9.82
C ASP A 99 -17.94 5.87 9.19
N VAL A 100 -18.46 4.71 9.53
CA VAL A 100 -19.75 4.18 9.10
C VAL A 100 -20.47 3.56 10.30
N PRO A 101 -21.80 3.31 10.23
CA PRO A 101 -22.54 2.75 11.37
C PRO A 101 -21.95 1.46 11.94
N LEU A 102 -21.38 0.59 11.10
CA LEU A 102 -20.75 -0.66 11.56
C LEU A 102 -19.37 -0.43 12.22
N GLY A 103 -18.69 0.68 11.93
CA GLY A 103 -17.38 1.01 12.50
C GLY A 103 -16.50 1.83 11.58
N LEU A 104 -15.20 1.55 11.56
CA LEU A 104 -14.22 2.31 10.80
C LEU A 104 -13.79 1.54 9.55
N GLN A 105 -14.07 2.08 8.37
CA GLN A 105 -13.51 1.58 7.12
C GLN A 105 -12.14 2.18 6.85
N ARG A 106 -11.25 1.38 6.27
CA ARG A 106 -9.88 1.75 5.98
C ARG A 106 -9.45 1.23 4.62
N ILE A 107 -8.89 2.10 3.80
CA ILE A 107 -8.08 1.75 2.63
C ILE A 107 -6.64 2.11 2.98
N SER A 108 -5.69 1.22 2.73
CA SER A 108 -4.26 1.46 2.97
C SER A 108 -3.46 1.31 1.71
N LEU A 109 -2.48 2.19 1.52
CA LEU A 109 -1.43 2.06 0.53
C LEU A 109 -0.08 2.12 1.25
N GLY A 110 0.58 0.97 1.34
CA GLY A 110 1.91 0.83 1.91
C GLY A 110 2.98 0.95 0.84
N TRP A 111 4.09 1.58 1.20
CA TRP A 111 5.24 1.84 0.36
C TRP A 111 6.51 1.39 1.06
N LYS A 112 7.39 0.71 0.32
CA LYS A 112 8.71 0.31 0.80
C LYS A 112 9.76 0.51 -0.28
N SER A 113 10.80 1.30 -0.01
CA SER A 113 11.99 1.36 -0.86
C SER A 113 12.76 0.05 -0.74
N ARG A 114 13.20 -0.50 -1.88
CA ARG A 114 14.21 -1.55 -1.89
C ARG A 114 15.57 -1.00 -1.50
N SER A 115 16.45 -1.90 -1.07
CA SER A 115 17.80 -1.61 -0.58
C SER A 115 18.72 -0.99 -1.63
N ASP A 116 18.37 -1.10 -2.92
CA ASP A 116 19.07 -0.47 -4.05
C ASP A 116 18.59 0.97 -4.33
N GLY A 117 17.50 1.42 -3.69
CA GLY A 117 16.96 2.78 -3.81
C GLY A 117 16.33 3.15 -5.15
N ALA A 118 16.32 2.22 -6.11
CA ALA A 118 15.80 2.44 -7.45
C ALA A 118 14.35 1.96 -7.61
N LEU A 119 13.85 1.18 -6.66
CA LEU A 119 12.58 0.47 -6.77
C LEU A 119 11.73 0.63 -5.50
N TYR A 120 10.45 0.92 -5.68
CA TYR A 120 9.47 1.11 -4.61
C TYR A 120 8.38 0.07 -4.68
N GLU A 121 8.24 -0.75 -3.66
CA GLU A 121 7.15 -1.72 -3.55
C GLU A 121 5.90 -1.04 -2.98
N ALA A 122 4.80 -1.09 -3.73
CA ALA A 122 3.49 -0.59 -3.30
C ALA A 122 2.54 -1.75 -2.97
N ARG A 123 1.80 -1.66 -1.86
CA ARG A 123 0.76 -2.64 -1.48
C ARG A 123 -0.52 -1.95 -1.06
N THR A 124 -1.60 -2.30 -1.73
CA THR A 124 -2.95 -1.82 -1.38
C THR A 124 -3.69 -2.85 -0.53
N SER A 125 -4.38 -2.39 0.50
CA SER A 125 -5.33 -3.20 1.25
C SER A 125 -6.57 -2.38 1.60
N ALA A 126 -7.68 -3.05 1.86
CA ALA A 126 -8.89 -2.42 2.34
C ALA A 126 -9.53 -3.30 3.41
N GLY A 127 -10.28 -2.71 4.33
CA GLY A 127 -10.91 -3.45 5.41
C GLY A 127 -11.82 -2.60 6.25
N LEU A 128 -12.45 -3.25 7.22
CA LEU A 128 -13.37 -2.65 8.18
C LEU A 128 -12.99 -3.10 9.59
N ARG A 129 -12.85 -2.14 10.49
CA ARG A 129 -12.75 -2.38 11.93
C ARG A 129 -14.13 -2.11 12.56
N PRO A 130 -14.92 -3.14 12.86
CA PRO A 130 -16.23 -2.94 13.45
C PRO A 130 -16.13 -2.37 14.87
N VAL A 131 -17.16 -1.61 15.27
CA VAL A 131 -17.37 -1.24 16.67
C VAL A 131 -18.17 -2.36 17.32
N LEU A 132 -17.54 -3.09 18.23
CA LEU A 132 -18.15 -4.21 18.95
C LEU A 132 -18.57 -3.79 20.36
N PRO A 133 -19.62 -4.42 20.92
CA PRO A 133 -19.90 -4.34 22.36
C PRO A 133 -18.66 -4.72 23.19
N ALA A 134 -18.48 -4.06 24.33
CA ALA A 134 -17.30 -4.24 25.19
C ALA A 134 -17.08 -5.70 25.62
N GLU A 135 -18.16 -6.47 25.76
CA GLU A 135 -18.13 -7.89 26.12
C GLU A 135 -17.58 -8.78 25.00
N LEU A 136 -17.74 -8.35 23.75
CA LEU A 136 -17.35 -9.12 22.56
C LEU A 136 -15.99 -8.67 22.00
N ALA A 137 -15.58 -7.43 22.24
CA ALA A 137 -14.32 -6.88 21.74
C ALA A 137 -13.08 -7.74 22.07
N PRO A 138 -12.94 -8.34 23.29
CA PRO A 138 -11.80 -9.20 23.63
C PRO A 138 -11.76 -10.50 22.80
N LEU A 139 -12.88 -10.95 22.25
CA LEU A 139 -12.93 -12.15 21.40
C LEU A 139 -12.24 -11.94 20.05
N CYS A 140 -12.05 -10.68 19.64
CA CYS A 140 -11.40 -10.33 18.39
C CYS A 140 -9.90 -10.02 18.57
N GLU A 141 -9.35 -10.05 19.78
CA GLU A 141 -7.91 -9.80 19.96
C GLU A 141 -7.05 -10.94 19.38
N PRO A 142 -5.93 -10.63 18.71
CA PRO A 142 -5.38 -9.30 18.42
C PRO A 142 -5.88 -8.67 17.09
N GLN A 143 -6.80 -9.33 16.38
CA GLN A 143 -7.23 -8.99 15.02
C GLN A 143 -8.62 -8.33 15.00
N HIS A 144 -8.62 -7.01 15.06
CA HIS A 144 -9.86 -6.22 15.04
C HIS A 144 -10.30 -5.77 13.64
N MET A 145 -9.46 -5.97 12.63
CA MET A 145 -9.74 -5.59 11.24
C MET A 145 -10.25 -6.80 10.46
N VAL A 146 -11.38 -6.65 9.78
CA VAL A 146 -11.84 -7.57 8.75
C VAL A 146 -11.28 -7.06 7.42
N ASP A 147 -10.23 -7.69 6.90
CA ASP A 147 -9.65 -7.30 5.62
C ASP A 147 -10.45 -7.84 4.43
N LEU A 148 -10.55 -7.01 3.40
CA LEU A 148 -10.89 -7.40 2.04
C LEU A 148 -9.63 -7.96 1.37
N HIS A 149 -9.69 -9.21 0.95
CA HIS A 149 -8.69 -9.84 0.13
C HIS A 149 -8.90 -9.46 -1.33
N ILE A 150 -8.03 -8.62 -1.85
CA ILE A 150 -7.97 -8.27 -3.26
C ILE A 150 -7.14 -9.33 -3.98
N ILE A 151 -7.81 -10.25 -4.69
CA ILE A 151 -7.18 -11.35 -5.43
C ILE A 151 -6.65 -10.84 -6.77
N HIS A 152 -7.38 -9.91 -7.40
CA HIS A 152 -6.98 -9.32 -8.67
C HIS A 152 -7.30 -7.82 -8.70
N ALA A 153 -6.31 -7.04 -9.12
CA ALA A 153 -6.45 -5.63 -9.45
C ALA A 153 -5.88 -5.43 -10.85
N GLY A 154 -6.72 -5.59 -11.89
CA GLY A 154 -6.27 -5.62 -13.29
C GLY A 154 -5.48 -4.38 -13.69
N VAL A 155 -5.86 -3.21 -13.19
CA VAL A 155 -5.14 -1.95 -13.39
C VAL A 155 -3.79 -1.87 -12.67
N VAL A 156 -3.58 -2.64 -11.60
CA VAL A 156 -2.31 -2.69 -10.86
C VAL A 156 -1.34 -3.64 -11.56
N GLN A 157 -1.87 -4.67 -12.23
CA GLN A 157 -1.06 -5.65 -12.97
C GLN A 157 -0.22 -5.03 -14.09
N GLN A 158 -0.67 -3.95 -14.73
CA GLN A 158 0.11 -3.28 -15.77
C GLN A 158 1.40 -2.63 -15.26
N PHE A 159 1.50 -2.40 -13.94
CA PHE A 159 2.69 -1.86 -13.29
C PHE A 159 3.53 -2.94 -12.58
N ILE A 160 3.10 -4.20 -12.62
CA ILE A 160 3.85 -5.33 -12.06
C ILE A 160 4.94 -5.71 -13.07
N SER A 161 6.18 -5.76 -12.60
CA SER A 161 7.33 -6.18 -13.41
C SER A 161 7.12 -7.59 -13.98
N PRO A 162 7.24 -7.80 -15.31
CA PRO A 162 7.01 -9.10 -15.94
C PRO A 162 8.02 -10.18 -15.50
N LEU A 163 9.13 -9.78 -14.86
CA LEU A 163 10.16 -10.67 -14.31
C LEU A 163 9.74 -11.36 -13.01
N ARG A 164 8.59 -11.00 -12.43
CA ARG A 164 7.99 -11.67 -11.25
C ARG A 164 6.65 -12.29 -11.60
N SER A 165 6.66 -13.25 -12.54
CA SER A 165 5.52 -14.13 -12.79
C SER A 165 5.46 -15.23 -11.72
N GLY A 166 4.99 -14.86 -10.53
CA GLY A 166 4.62 -15.79 -9.46
C GLY A 166 3.21 -15.46 -8.97
N ALA A 167 2.39 -16.49 -8.76
CA ALA A 167 0.98 -16.40 -8.37
C ALA A 167 0.79 -15.97 -6.90
N TYR A 168 1.23 -14.75 -6.54
CA TYR A 168 1.09 -14.21 -5.20
C TYR A 168 0.27 -12.92 -5.15
N ASP A 169 -0.44 -12.75 -4.04
CA ASP A 169 -1.12 -11.54 -3.56
C ASP A 169 -0.38 -10.27 -3.96
N ILE A 170 -0.99 -9.45 -4.84
CA ILE A 170 -0.55 -8.09 -5.22
C ILE A 170 0.98 -7.97 -5.27
N ASN A 171 1.58 -8.47 -6.35
CA ASN A 171 3.02 -8.36 -6.56
C ASN A 171 3.48 -6.90 -6.37
N PRO A 172 4.66 -6.67 -5.78
CA PRO A 172 5.20 -5.33 -5.63
C PRO A 172 5.33 -4.68 -7.01
N VAL A 173 4.65 -3.55 -7.18
CA VAL A 173 4.81 -2.69 -8.35
C VAL A 173 6.22 -2.10 -8.34
N GLU A 174 6.87 -1.98 -9.49
CA GLU A 174 8.20 -1.39 -9.61
C GLU A 174 8.07 -0.02 -10.28
N ILE A 175 8.27 1.05 -9.52
CA ILE A 175 8.18 2.44 -10.02
C ILE A 175 9.57 3.03 -10.15
N SER A 176 9.98 3.36 -11.38
CA SER A 176 11.35 3.78 -11.69
C SER A 176 11.50 5.30 -11.89
N ASN A 177 10.40 6.03 -12.08
CA ASN A 177 10.43 7.47 -12.31
C ASN A 177 9.15 8.18 -11.83
N PRO A 178 9.17 9.51 -11.68
CA PRO A 178 8.01 10.27 -11.21
C PRO A 178 6.77 10.17 -12.11
N CYS A 179 6.90 10.17 -13.44
CA CYS A 179 5.73 10.06 -14.32
C CYS A 179 4.99 8.73 -14.12
N GLN A 180 5.73 7.62 -14.02
CA GLN A 180 5.16 6.30 -13.70
C GLN A 180 4.48 6.28 -12.32
N LEU A 181 4.99 7.05 -11.35
CA LEU A 181 4.35 7.18 -10.04
C LEU A 181 3.00 7.86 -10.15
N ASP A 182 2.88 8.92 -10.94
CA ASP A 182 1.61 9.63 -11.13
C ASP A 182 0.60 8.75 -11.88
N ASP A 183 1.03 8.05 -12.93
CA ASP A 183 0.18 7.11 -13.68
C ASP A 183 -0.32 5.97 -12.78
N PHE A 184 0.57 5.43 -11.94
CA PHE A 184 0.21 4.40 -10.96
C PHE A 184 -0.80 4.90 -9.93
N LEU A 185 -0.57 6.10 -9.38
CA LEU A 185 -1.46 6.69 -8.37
C LEU A 185 -2.83 7.03 -8.96
N ALA A 186 -2.89 7.56 -10.19
CA ALA A 186 -4.13 7.83 -10.90
C ALA A 186 -4.91 6.55 -11.16
N ALA A 187 -4.27 5.53 -11.75
CA ALA A 187 -4.90 4.23 -12.00
C ALA A 187 -5.37 3.54 -10.71
N THR A 188 -4.60 3.67 -9.62
CA THR A 188 -4.98 3.16 -8.30
C THR A 188 -6.20 3.89 -7.77
N ALA A 189 -6.28 5.21 -7.90
CA ALA A 189 -7.45 5.98 -7.47
C ALA A 189 -8.72 5.56 -8.21
N ASP A 190 -8.65 5.47 -9.55
CA ASP A 190 -9.78 5.06 -10.39
C ASP A 190 -10.29 3.66 -10.01
N TRP A 191 -9.38 2.72 -9.78
CA TRP A 191 -9.73 1.37 -9.36
C TRP A 191 -10.28 1.28 -7.94
N LEU A 192 -9.73 2.05 -7.00
CA LEU A 192 -10.30 2.12 -5.65
C LEU A 192 -11.75 2.59 -5.69
N ILE A 193 -12.09 3.53 -6.57
CA ILE A 193 -13.45 4.05 -6.72
C ILE A 193 -14.35 3.05 -7.46
N ALA A 194 -13.84 2.41 -8.52
CA ALA A 194 -14.64 1.51 -9.34
C ALA A 194 -14.92 0.16 -8.68
N GLU A 195 -13.95 -0.39 -7.94
CA GLU A 195 -13.97 -1.79 -7.50
C GLU A 195 -14.05 -1.93 -5.97
N VAL A 196 -13.24 -1.17 -5.23
CA VAL A 196 -13.14 -1.31 -3.76
C VAL A 196 -14.24 -0.55 -3.04
N LEU A 197 -14.51 0.69 -3.46
CA LEU A 197 -15.48 1.56 -2.82
C LEU A 197 -16.91 0.99 -2.83
N PRO A 198 -17.44 0.38 -3.91
CA PRO A 198 -18.77 -0.20 -3.89
C PRO A 198 -18.93 -1.31 -2.84
N ILE A 199 -17.87 -2.10 -2.61
CA ILE A 199 -17.87 -3.15 -1.58
C ILE A 199 -17.90 -2.51 -0.19
N LEU A 200 -17.09 -1.47 0.04
CA LEU A 200 -17.11 -0.73 1.30
C LEU A 200 -18.46 -0.02 1.52
N ASP A 201 -19.06 0.55 0.48
CA ASP A 201 -20.39 1.18 0.58
C ASP A 201 -21.50 0.17 0.88
N GLN A 202 -21.38 -1.06 0.38
CA GLN A 202 -22.28 -2.16 0.76
C GLN A 202 -22.06 -2.57 2.22
N CYS A 203 -20.82 -2.60 2.72
CA CYS A 203 -20.50 -3.03 4.09
C CYS A 203 -20.61 -1.90 5.15
N ARG A 204 -21.61 -1.00 5.05
CA ARG A 204 -21.77 0.13 5.99
C ARG A 204 -22.49 -0.22 7.28
N THR A 205 -23.39 -1.20 7.24
CA THR A 205 -24.17 -1.68 8.39
C THR A 205 -23.90 -3.15 8.67
N LEU A 206 -24.22 -3.62 9.87
CA LEU A 206 -24.09 -5.03 10.25
C LEU A 206 -24.88 -5.94 9.31
N ALA A 207 -26.14 -5.59 9.04
CA ALA A 207 -27.01 -6.39 8.19
C ALA A 207 -26.43 -6.51 6.76
N ASP A 208 -26.01 -5.38 6.18
CA ASP A 208 -25.48 -5.38 4.81
C ASP A 208 -24.13 -6.12 4.72
N PHE A 209 -23.27 -5.99 5.73
CA PHE A 209 -22.03 -6.76 5.83
C PHE A 209 -22.32 -8.26 5.89
N LEU A 210 -23.29 -8.70 6.70
CA LEU A 210 -23.62 -10.12 6.83
C LEU A 210 -24.20 -10.69 5.54
N VAL A 211 -24.94 -9.88 4.77
CA VAL A 211 -25.40 -10.23 3.43
C VAL A 211 -24.23 -10.34 2.46
N TYR A 212 -23.30 -9.37 2.44
CA TYR A 212 -22.12 -9.39 1.57
C TYR A 212 -21.20 -10.57 1.86
N ASP A 213 -20.93 -10.84 3.14
CA ASP A 213 -20.07 -11.92 3.63
C ASP A 213 -20.53 -13.31 3.13
N LEU A 214 -21.84 -13.50 2.91
CA LEU A 214 -22.44 -14.71 2.34
C LEU A 214 -22.82 -14.59 0.85
N GLY A 215 -22.88 -13.38 0.30
CA GLY A 215 -23.26 -13.12 -1.10
C GLY A 215 -22.16 -13.52 -2.09
N GLU A 216 -22.47 -13.58 -3.39
CA GLU A 216 -21.44 -13.84 -4.40
C GLU A 216 -20.42 -12.70 -4.42
N PRO A 217 -19.11 -13.01 -4.40
CA PRO A 217 -18.09 -11.98 -4.37
C PRO A 217 -18.06 -11.19 -5.67
N ARG A 218 -17.97 -9.87 -5.54
CA ARG A 218 -17.77 -8.98 -6.69
C ARG A 218 -16.31 -9.02 -7.10
N GLN A 219 -16.06 -9.27 -8.39
CA GLN A 219 -14.77 -9.05 -9.09
C GLN A 219 -13.52 -9.34 -8.24
N ALA A 220 -13.29 -10.61 -7.91
CA ALA A 220 -12.05 -11.08 -7.27
C ALA A 220 -11.64 -10.32 -5.98
N ILE A 221 -12.60 -9.74 -5.26
CA ILE A 221 -12.39 -9.19 -3.91
C ILE A 221 -13.29 -9.96 -2.94
N VAL A 222 -12.69 -10.68 -2.01
CA VAL A 222 -13.41 -11.52 -1.03
C VAL A 222 -13.13 -11.04 0.39
N VAL A 223 -14.07 -11.24 1.30
CA VAL A 223 -13.81 -11.02 2.72
C VAL A 223 -12.92 -12.15 3.24
N LYS A 224 -11.83 -11.82 3.94
CA LYS A 224 -11.01 -12.84 4.60
C LYS A 224 -11.74 -13.42 5.81
N PRO A 225 -11.60 -14.74 6.07
CA PRO A 225 -12.14 -15.36 7.27
C PRO A 225 -11.36 -14.88 8.49
N TYR A 226 -11.91 -13.90 9.21
CA TYR A 226 -11.41 -13.44 10.50
C TYR A 226 -12.36 -13.79 11.64
N GLN A 227 -11.82 -13.85 12.86
CA GLN A 227 -12.60 -14.05 14.08
C GLN A 227 -13.67 -12.95 14.24
N ALA A 228 -13.38 -11.72 13.79
CA ALA A 228 -14.32 -10.61 13.79
C ALA A 228 -15.58 -10.88 12.94
N ASN A 229 -15.49 -11.59 11.80
CA ASN A 229 -16.67 -11.99 11.01
C ASN A 229 -17.62 -12.85 11.84
N LEU A 230 -17.07 -13.82 12.57
CA LEU A 230 -17.84 -14.75 13.39
C LEU A 230 -18.46 -14.05 14.60
N VAL A 231 -17.72 -13.15 15.23
CA VAL A 231 -18.23 -12.36 16.37
C VAL A 231 -19.38 -11.45 15.92
N LEU A 232 -19.27 -10.81 14.75
CA LEU A 232 -20.35 -10.00 14.18
C LEU A 232 -21.60 -10.85 13.87
N ALA A 233 -21.42 -12.02 13.26
CA ALA A 233 -22.53 -12.93 13.00
C ALA A 233 -23.19 -13.42 14.29
N HIS A 234 -22.38 -13.78 15.30
CA HIS A 234 -22.89 -14.21 16.60
C HIS A 234 -23.71 -13.12 17.29
N TRP A 235 -23.20 -11.88 17.26
CA TRP A 235 -23.91 -10.73 17.81
C TRP A 235 -25.24 -10.47 17.10
N ALA A 236 -25.32 -10.72 15.79
CA ALA A 236 -26.56 -10.62 15.03
C ALA A 236 -27.55 -11.79 15.27
N GLY A 237 -27.19 -12.78 16.09
CA GLY A 237 -28.06 -13.92 16.40
C GLY A 237 -28.12 -14.98 15.31
N GLU A 238 -27.13 -15.03 14.40
CA GLU A 238 -27.07 -16.03 13.34
C GLU A 238 -26.89 -17.45 13.93
N ALA A 239 -27.64 -18.42 13.41
CA ALA A 239 -27.74 -19.75 14.03
C ALA A 239 -26.61 -20.73 13.64
N ASN A 240 -25.97 -20.56 12.47
CA ASN A 240 -24.99 -21.52 11.94
C ASN A 240 -23.60 -20.91 11.66
N MET A 241 -22.85 -20.68 12.75
CA MET A 241 -21.48 -20.15 12.69
C MET A 241 -20.48 -21.06 11.97
N GLU A 242 -20.65 -22.39 12.09
CA GLU A 242 -19.71 -23.37 11.55
C GLU A 242 -19.78 -23.38 10.02
N GLN A 243 -20.99 -23.45 9.46
CA GLN A 243 -21.21 -23.36 8.01
C GLN A 243 -20.73 -22.02 7.45
N ARG A 244 -20.91 -20.91 8.19
CA ARG A 244 -20.45 -19.58 7.79
C ARG A 244 -18.93 -19.53 7.68
N PHE A 245 -18.21 -20.05 8.67
CA PHE A 245 -16.75 -20.10 8.64
C PHE A 245 -16.23 -20.95 7.49
N GLU A 246 -16.80 -22.14 7.29
CA GLU A 246 -16.42 -23.05 6.20
C GLU A 246 -16.59 -22.40 4.83
N LEU A 247 -17.69 -21.68 4.61
CA LEU A 247 -17.97 -20.99 3.35
C LEU A 247 -16.95 -19.87 3.07
N LEU A 248 -16.54 -19.10 4.09
CA LEU A 248 -15.49 -18.09 3.94
C LEU A 248 -14.12 -18.69 3.62
N VAL A 249 -13.77 -19.80 4.28
CA VAL A 249 -12.53 -20.53 4.00
C VAL A 249 -12.55 -21.11 2.57
N GLN A 250 -13.66 -21.74 2.16
CA GLN A 250 -13.81 -22.30 0.81
C GLN A 250 -13.69 -21.23 -0.27
N ARG A 251 -14.26 -20.03 -0.07
CA ARG A 251 -14.14 -18.91 -1.01
C ARG A 251 -12.70 -18.44 -1.16
N CYS A 252 -12.02 -18.21 -0.04
CA CYS A 252 -10.60 -17.85 -0.09
C CYS A 252 -9.75 -18.94 -0.74
N ALA A 253 -10.07 -20.22 -0.53
CA ALA A 253 -9.38 -21.34 -1.15
C ALA A 253 -9.67 -21.45 -2.66
N HIS A 254 -10.92 -21.25 -3.09
CA HIS A 254 -11.31 -21.31 -4.50
C HIS A 254 -10.65 -20.22 -5.34
N HIS A 255 -10.44 -19.05 -4.74
CA HIS A 255 -9.75 -17.93 -5.39
C HIS A 255 -8.23 -17.94 -5.17
N ARG A 256 -7.69 -18.91 -4.43
CA ARG A 256 -6.25 -19.18 -4.33
C ARG A 256 -5.85 -20.29 -5.29
N GLN A 257 -4.76 -20.09 -6.03
CA GLN A 257 -3.90 -21.23 -6.38
C GLN A 257 -3.04 -21.59 -5.15
N PRO A 258 -2.70 -22.87 -4.95
CA PRO A 258 -2.42 -23.41 -3.63
C PRO A 258 -1.09 -22.92 -3.07
N ALA A 259 -1.15 -22.09 -2.02
CA ALA A 259 -0.03 -21.88 -1.12
C ALA A 259 -0.54 -21.88 0.33
N ASN A 260 -0.28 -23.01 0.99
CA ASN A 260 -0.31 -23.30 2.43
C ASN A 260 -0.86 -22.19 3.36
N THR A 261 -2.11 -22.33 3.78
CA THR A 261 -2.55 -21.79 5.08
C THR A 261 -3.24 -22.91 5.84
N ILE A 262 -2.65 -23.29 6.97
CA ILE A 262 -3.19 -24.30 7.87
C ILE A 262 -4.08 -23.56 8.87
N TRP A 263 -5.39 -23.75 8.79
CA TRP A 263 -6.33 -23.23 9.79
C TRP A 263 -6.37 -24.18 10.97
N ARG A 264 -6.01 -23.72 12.17
CA ARG A 264 -6.11 -24.54 13.40
C ARG A 264 -7.35 -24.14 14.21
N ARG A 265 -8.15 -25.16 14.57
CA ARG A 265 -9.33 -25.04 15.43
C ARG A 265 -8.90 -25.21 16.89
N THR A 266 -9.24 -24.27 17.76
CA THR A 266 -9.04 -24.42 19.21
C THR A 266 -10.31 -24.01 19.94
N ARG A 267 -10.80 -24.84 20.86
CA ARG A 267 -12.03 -24.57 21.62
C ARG A 267 -11.66 -23.86 22.93
N VAL A 268 -12.19 -22.66 23.16
CA VAL A 268 -11.98 -21.93 24.42
C VAL A 268 -13.33 -21.41 24.90
N HIS A 269 -13.75 -21.80 26.10
CA HIS A 269 -15.03 -21.40 26.74
C HIS A 269 -16.30 -21.62 25.87
N GLY A 270 -16.39 -22.73 25.16
CA GLY A 270 -17.56 -23.05 24.33
C GLY A 270 -17.63 -22.30 22.99
N VAL A 271 -16.72 -21.36 22.75
CA VAL A 271 -16.55 -20.65 21.47
C VAL A 271 -15.43 -21.30 20.67
N ASN A 272 -15.68 -21.58 19.39
CA ASN A 272 -14.62 -22.01 18.48
C ASN A 272 -13.72 -20.78 18.20
N ARG A 273 -12.43 -20.86 18.58
CA ARG A 273 -11.41 -19.95 18.07
C ARG A 273 -10.80 -20.57 16.81
N PHE A 274 -10.72 -19.77 15.76
CA PHE A 274 -10.04 -20.16 14.53
C PHE A 274 -8.79 -19.30 14.37
N HIS A 275 -7.64 -19.95 14.28
CA HIS A 275 -6.38 -19.29 13.98
C HIS A 275 -6.07 -19.52 12.52
N GLY A 276 -6.13 -18.45 11.74
CA GLY A 276 -5.36 -18.36 10.51
C GLY A 276 -3.97 -17.93 10.88
N ASP A 277 -2.96 -18.68 10.46
CA ASP A 277 -1.62 -18.13 10.33
C ASP A 277 -1.72 -17.01 9.29
N ALA A 278 -1.99 -15.80 9.79
CA ALA A 278 -1.61 -14.62 9.09
C ALA A 278 -0.08 -14.75 8.93
N ASN A 279 0.40 -14.81 7.70
CA ASN A 279 1.68 -14.18 7.40
C ASN A 279 1.53 -12.68 7.73
N ALA A 280 1.49 -12.39 9.02
CA ALA A 280 2.06 -11.20 9.56
C ALA A 280 3.53 -11.31 9.18
N PHE A 281 4.02 -10.35 8.41
CA PHE A 281 5.32 -9.83 8.79
C PHE A 281 5.21 -9.53 10.28
N ALA A 282 5.72 -10.44 11.10
CA ALA A 282 6.38 -10.05 12.32
C ALA A 282 7.30 -8.91 11.89
N VAL A 283 6.92 -7.69 12.26
CA VAL A 283 7.92 -6.65 12.41
C VAL A 283 8.66 -7.11 13.65
N ASP A 284 9.80 -7.76 13.43
CA ASP A 284 10.76 -8.03 14.49
C ASP A 284 10.97 -6.72 15.26
N ALA A 285 10.82 -6.82 16.58
CA ALA A 285 11.18 -5.78 17.54
C ALA A 285 12.69 -5.52 17.51
#